data_AF-A0A7V9UNM5-F1
#
_entry.id   AF-A0A7V9UNM5-F1
#
_cell.length_a   1.000
_cell.length_b   1.000
_cell.length_c   1.000
_cell.angle_alpha   90.00
_cell.angle_beta   90.00
_cell.angle_gamma   90.00
#
_symmetry.space_group_name_H-M   'P 1'
#
loop_
_entity.id
_entity.type
_entity.pdbx_description
1 polymer ?
#
loop_
_entity_poly.entity_id
_entity_poly.type
_entity_poly.pdbx_seq_one_letter_code
_entity_poly.pdbx_strand_id
1 'polypeptide(L)'
;MVSDSCAEYTKADAELNDVYAQVLREYSADKQFIIKLRQAQRAWLAFTAAHLSALYPDPNPMTYGSVNRTCRCLVMADLTRERTTQLRQWLKGAEEGDVCAGSIKRRA
;
A
#
# COMPACT_ATOMS: atom_id res chain seq x y z
N MET A 1 12.53 22.68 6.26
CA MET A 1 11.11 22.85 6.63
C MET A 1 10.53 21.46 6.81
N VAL A 2 9.94 21.16 7.96
CA VAL A 2 9.20 19.91 8.18
C VAL A 2 7.99 19.97 7.25
N SER A 3 8.03 19.27 6.11
CA SER A 3 6.82 19.01 5.34
C SER A 3 5.83 18.32 6.26
N ASP A 4 4.55 18.68 6.17
CA ASP A 4 3.51 18.04 6.98
C ASP A 4 3.48 16.55 6.64
N SER A 5 4.17 15.73 7.43
CA SER A 5 4.30 14.27 7.22
C SER A 5 2.96 13.57 7.02
N CYS A 6 1.89 14.11 7.60
CA CYS A 6 0.55 13.56 7.44
C CYS A 6 -0.09 13.99 6.11
N ALA A 7 0.30 15.14 5.55
CA ALA A 7 -0.02 15.50 4.16
C ALA A 7 0.70 14.56 3.18
N GLU A 8 1.96 14.19 3.45
CA GLU A 8 2.68 13.19 2.64
C GLU A 8 2.01 11.82 2.67
N TYR A 9 1.55 11.37 3.85
CA TYR A 9 0.74 10.16 3.96
C TYR A 9 -0.57 10.29 3.18
N THR A 10 -1.29 11.40 3.33
CA THR A 10 -2.55 11.64 2.60
C THR A 10 -2.35 11.57 1.09
N LYS A 11 -1.26 12.15 0.58
CA LYS A 11 -0.90 12.09 -0.83
C LYS A 11 -0.59 10.67 -1.28
N ALA A 12 0.20 9.92 -0.49
CA ALA A 12 0.52 8.53 -0.79
C ALA A 12 -0.75 7.65 -0.81
N ASP A 13 -1.68 7.87 0.13
CA ASP A 13 -2.94 7.12 0.21
C ASP A 13 -3.85 7.40 -0.98
N ALA A 14 -3.96 8.66 -1.40
CA ALA A 14 -4.68 9.02 -2.61
C ALA A 14 -4.10 8.32 -3.86
N GLU A 15 -2.77 8.27 -3.99
CA GLU A 15 -2.09 7.57 -5.08
C GLU A 15 -2.34 6.05 -5.04
N LEU A 16 -2.26 5.44 -3.85
CA LEU A 16 -2.55 4.01 -3.67
C LEU A 16 -3.98 3.68 -4.11
N ASN A 17 -4.96 4.48 -3.69
CA ASN A 17 -6.36 4.26 -4.03
C ASN A 17 -6.61 4.42 -5.52
N ASP A 18 -5.97 5.40 -6.17
CA ASP A 18 -6.11 5.60 -7.61
C ASP A 18 -5.50 4.42 -8.41
N VAL A 19 -4.28 3.99 -8.06
CA VAL A 19 -3.64 2.81 -8.67
C VAL A 19 -4.47 1.54 -8.43
N TYR A 20 -4.97 1.34 -7.21
CA TYR A 20 -5.82 0.21 -6.89
C TYR A 20 -7.10 0.20 -7.74
N ALA A 21 -7.75 1.36 -7.90
CA ALA A 21 -8.93 1.49 -8.76
C ALA A 21 -8.60 1.23 -10.24
N GLN A 22 -7.43 1.66 -10.72
CA GLN A 22 -6.94 1.34 -12.07
C GLN A 22 -6.78 -0.17 -12.26
N VAL A 23 -6.17 -0.88 -11.31
CA VAL A 23 -6.03 -2.35 -11.36
C VAL A 23 -7.40 -3.03 -11.39
N LEU A 24 -8.36 -2.58 -10.57
CA LEU A 24 -9.71 -3.16 -10.58
C LEU A 24 -10.44 -2.95 -11.93
N ARG A 25 -10.20 -1.82 -12.61
CA ARG A 25 -10.75 -1.57 -13.95
C ARG A 25 -10.11 -2.45 -15.01
N GLU A 26 -8.78 -2.51 -15.02
CA GLU A 26 -7.99 -3.31 -15.97
C GLU A 26 -8.37 -4.79 -15.91
N TYR A 27 -8.55 -5.34 -14.71
CA TYR A 27 -8.89 -6.75 -14.50
C TYR A 27 -10.39 -6.98 -14.25
N SER A 28 -11.25 -6.06 -14.70
CA SER A 28 -12.70 -6.08 -14.41
C SER A 28 -13.41 -7.36 -14.85
N ALA A 29 -12.89 -8.07 -15.85
CA ALA A 29 -13.40 -9.36 -16.31
C ALA A 29 -12.98 -10.54 -15.41
N ASP A 30 -11.85 -10.45 -14.72
CA ASP A 30 -11.34 -11.52 -13.84
C ASP A 30 -11.86 -11.35 -12.40
N LYS A 31 -13.05 -11.91 -12.16
CA LYS A 31 -13.70 -11.83 -10.85
C LYS A 31 -12.93 -12.56 -9.75
N GLN A 32 -12.27 -13.67 -10.07
CA GLN A 32 -11.51 -14.44 -9.09
C GLN A 32 -10.29 -13.65 -8.63
N PHE A 33 -9.54 -13.07 -9.56
CA PHE A 33 -8.43 -12.17 -9.25
C PHE A 33 -8.89 -11.01 -8.36
N ILE A 34 -9.98 -10.31 -8.73
CA ILE A 34 -10.48 -9.17 -7.95
C ILE A 34 -10.82 -9.56 -6.50
N ILE A 35 -11.46 -10.72 -6.30
CA ILE A 35 -11.76 -11.23 -4.95
C ILE A 35 -10.48 -11.41 -4.14
N LYS A 36 -9.45 -12.02 -4.73
CA LYS A 36 -8.16 -12.28 -4.07
C LYS A 36 -7.36 -11.01 -3.85
N LEU A 37 -7.34 -10.08 -4.80
CA LEU A 37 -6.67 -8.78 -4.65
C LEU A 37 -7.30 -7.96 -3.52
N ARG A 38 -8.64 -7.93 -3.43
CA ARG A 38 -9.36 -7.29 -2.32
C ARG A 38 -9.00 -7.91 -0.97
N GLN A 39 -8.89 -9.24 -0.92
CA GLN A 39 -8.46 -9.95 0.28
C GLN A 39 -7.02 -9.57 0.67
N ALA A 40 -6.09 -9.55 -0.29
CA ALA A 40 -4.71 -9.14 -0.06
C ALA A 40 -4.63 -7.67 0.42
N GLN A 41 -5.42 -6.77 -0.14
CA GLN A 41 -5.46 -5.36 0.28
C GLN A 41 -5.97 -5.20 1.72
N ARG A 42 -7.00 -5.94 2.12
CA ARG A 42 -7.48 -5.96 3.52
C ARG A 42 -6.44 -6.53 4.47
N ALA A 43 -5.75 -7.60 4.07
CA ALA A 43 -4.68 -8.19 4.87
C ALA A 43 -3.51 -7.20 5.03
N TRP A 44 -3.18 -6.44 3.99
CA TRP A 44 -2.19 -5.37 4.08
C TRP A 44 -2.58 -4.28 5.07
N LEU A 45 -3.85 -3.84 5.09
CA LEU A 45 -4.35 -2.88 6.10
C LEU A 45 -4.23 -3.43 7.54
N ALA A 46 -4.50 -4.72 7.74
CA ALA A 46 -4.32 -5.35 9.05
C ALA A 46 -2.83 -5.42 9.44
N PHE A 47 -1.96 -5.74 8.48
CA PHE A 47 -0.52 -5.74 8.67
C PHE A 47 0.02 -4.35 9.02
N THR A 48 -0.36 -3.29 8.31
CA THR A 48 0.15 -1.93 8.57
C THR A 48 -0.25 -1.44 9.98
N ALA A 49 -1.48 -1.73 10.41
CA ALA A 49 -1.93 -1.44 11.77
C ALA A 49 -1.12 -2.21 12.83
N ALA A 50 -0.89 -3.51 12.61
CA ALA A 50 -0.08 -4.34 13.49
C ALA A 50 1.39 -3.87 13.52
N HIS A 51 1.94 -3.50 12.38
CA HIS A 51 3.31 -3.00 12.25
C HIS A 51 3.50 -1.67 13.01
N LEU A 52 2.58 -0.71 12.86
CA LEU A 52 2.60 0.52 13.65
C LEU A 52 2.51 0.25 15.16
N SER A 53 1.71 -0.73 15.56
CA SER A 53 1.59 -1.13 16.97
C SER A 53 2.89 -1.76 17.48
N ALA A 54 3.59 -2.52 16.64
CA ALA A 54 4.90 -3.09 16.99
C ALA A 54 6.01 -2.03 17.10
N LEU A 55 5.97 -0.97 16.29
CA LEU A 55 6.90 0.16 16.39
C LEU A 55 6.66 1.03 17.63
N TYR A 56 5.40 1.13 18.06
CA TYR A 56 4.98 1.96 19.20
C TYR A 56 4.14 1.13 20.19
N PRO A 57 4.74 0.14 20.88
CA PRO A 57 4.01 -0.84 21.69
C PRO A 57 3.47 -0.27 23.01
N ASP A 58 4.10 0.78 23.55
CA ASP A 58 3.62 1.46 24.75
C ASP A 58 2.21 2.07 24.51
N PRO A 59 1.20 1.71 25.31
CA PRO A 59 -0.16 2.23 25.18
C PRO A 59 -0.27 3.73 25.51
N ASN A 60 0.73 4.31 26.21
CA ASN A 60 0.81 5.74 26.48
C ASN A 60 1.51 6.47 25.31
N PRO A 61 0.79 7.23 24.47
CA PRO A 61 1.39 7.91 23.34
C PRO A 61 2.41 8.97 23.74
N MET A 62 2.34 9.48 24.98
CA MET A 62 3.24 10.50 25.52
C MET A 62 4.68 9.99 25.67
N THR A 63 4.89 8.67 25.81
CA THR A 63 6.23 8.05 25.93
C THR A 63 7.13 8.39 24.74
N TYR A 64 6.54 8.63 23.56
CA TYR A 64 7.28 8.92 22.32
C TYR A 64 7.36 10.42 21.99
N GLY A 65 6.84 11.28 22.87
CA GLY A 65 6.82 12.73 22.69
C GLY A 65 5.88 13.23 21.58
N SER A 66 5.86 14.54 21.40
CA SER A 66 4.97 15.22 20.44
C SER A 66 5.22 14.84 18.98
N VAL A 67 6.43 14.37 18.65
CA VAL A 67 6.82 13.94 17.30
C VAL A 67 6.23 12.58 16.89
N ASN A 68 5.70 11.80 17.83
CA ASN A 68 5.13 10.47 17.57
C ASN A 68 4.10 10.49 16.43
N ARG A 69 3.22 11.50 16.41
CA ARG A 69 2.22 11.67 15.34
C ARG A 69 2.89 11.80 13.97
N THR A 70 3.93 12.63 13.87
CA THR A 70 4.71 12.83 12.64
C THR A 70 5.40 11.54 12.22
N CYS A 71 6.05 10.83 13.15
CA CYS A 71 6.73 9.57 12.86
C CYS A 71 5.75 8.49 12.35
N ARG A 72 4.58 8.34 12.96
CA ARG A 72 3.53 7.43 12.48
C ARG A 72 3.09 7.76 11.06
N CYS A 73 2.91 9.05 10.75
CA CYS A 73 2.56 9.48 9.40
C CYS A 73 3.66 9.16 8.38
N LEU A 74 4.94 9.34 8.74
CA LEU A 74 6.06 8.98 7.85
C LEU A 74 6.08 7.47 7.56
N VAL A 75 5.97 6.63 8.59
CA VAL A 75 5.92 5.17 8.41
C VAL A 75 4.74 4.76 7.52
N MET A 76 3.57 5.35 7.73
CA MET A 76 2.40 5.07 6.90
C MET A 76 2.58 5.53 5.45
N ALA A 77 3.25 6.67 5.22
CA ALA A 77 3.55 7.14 3.88
C ALA A 77 4.46 6.15 3.14
N ASP A 78 5.49 5.64 3.80
CA ASP A 78 6.46 4.71 3.20
C ASP A 78 5.83 3.35 2.87
N LEU A 79 5.12 2.74 3.82
CA LEU A 79 4.40 1.48 3.58
C LEU A 79 3.37 1.61 2.46
N THR A 80 2.72 2.77 2.37
CA THR A 80 1.75 3.07 1.31
C THR A 80 2.43 3.18 -0.06
N ARG A 81 3.58 3.86 -0.16
CA ARG A 81 4.36 3.96 -1.41
C ARG A 81 4.88 2.60 -1.87
N GLU A 82 5.35 1.76 -0.95
CA GLU A 82 5.76 0.38 -1.25
C GLU A 82 4.60 -0.44 -1.79
N ARG A 83 3.43 -0.35 -1.15
CA ARG A 83 2.24 -1.06 -1.62
C ARG A 83 1.77 -0.57 -2.99
N THR A 84 1.80 0.73 -3.24
CA THR A 84 1.54 1.31 -4.56
C THR A 84 2.49 0.73 -5.60
N THR A 85 3.77 0.60 -5.29
CA THR A 85 4.77 0.00 -6.18
C THR A 85 4.45 -1.46 -6.53
N GLN A 86 4.02 -2.25 -5.55
CA GLN A 86 3.55 -3.62 -5.79
C GLN A 86 2.33 -3.64 -6.72
N LEU A 87 1.31 -2.79 -6.45
CA LEU A 87 0.09 -2.74 -7.27
C LEU A 87 0.37 -2.30 -8.71
N ARG A 88 1.32 -1.38 -8.91
CA ARG A 88 1.73 -0.91 -10.25
C ARG A 88 2.27 -2.05 -11.13
N GLN A 89 2.73 -3.16 -10.57
CA GLN A 89 3.18 -4.31 -11.36
C GLN A 89 2.06 -4.88 -12.24
N TRP A 90 0.82 -4.93 -11.75
CA TRP A 90 -0.34 -5.37 -12.53
C TRP A 90 -0.69 -4.44 -13.69
N LEU A 91 -0.34 -3.15 -13.59
CA LEU A 91 -0.52 -2.17 -14.66
C LEU A 91 0.65 -2.18 -15.65
N LYS A 92 1.87 -2.35 -15.14
CA LYS A 92 3.08 -2.40 -15.95
C LYS A 92 3.15 -3.68 -16.77
N GLY A 93 2.65 -4.79 -16.25
CA GLY A 93 2.76 -6.11 -16.85
C GLY A 93 4.14 -6.76 -16.63
N ALA A 94 4.22 -8.06 -16.86
CA ALA A 94 5.42 -8.88 -16.74
C ALA A 94 6.06 -9.17 -18.11
N GLU A 95 7.35 -9.49 -18.11
CA GLU A 95 8.09 -9.86 -19.32
C GLU A 95 7.58 -11.20 -19.88
N GLU A 96 7.70 -11.35 -21.20
CA GLU A 96 7.40 -12.62 -21.85
C GLU A 96 8.37 -13.70 -21.34
N GLY A 97 7.85 -14.88 -21.00
CA GLY A 97 8.64 -15.96 -20.41
C GLY A 97 8.76 -15.93 -18.87
N ASP A 98 8.35 -14.85 -18.19
CA ASP A 98 8.25 -14.87 -16.72
C ASP A 98 7.07 -15.77 -16.29
N VAL A 99 7.36 -17.02 -15.96
CA VAL A 99 6.36 -17.99 -15.51
C VAL A 99 5.92 -17.78 -14.05
N CYS A 100 6.64 -16.97 -13.29
CA CYS A 100 6.36 -16.64 -11.90
C CYS A 100 5.49 -15.38 -11.74
N ALA A 101 5.21 -14.66 -12.84
CA ALA A 101 4.40 -13.44 -12.86
C ALA A 101 2.95 -13.63 -12.38
N GLY A 102 2.45 -14.86 -12.31
CA GLY A 102 1.12 -15.18 -11.79
C GLY A 102 0.00 -14.45 -12.53
N SER A 103 -0.78 -13.65 -11.79
CA SER A 103 -1.95 -12.90 -12.34
C SER A 103 -1.58 -11.60 -13.05
N ILE A 104 -0.29 -11.22 -13.11
CA ILE A 104 0.13 -10.00 -13.79
C ILE A 104 0.01 -10.19 -15.30
N LYS A 105 -0.64 -9.24 -15.99
CA LYS A 105 -0.76 -9.23 -17.46
C LYS A 105 0.61 -9.26 -18.13
N ARG A 106 0.68 -9.80 -19.34
CA ARG A 106 1.91 -9.74 -20.13
C ARG A 106 2.07 -8.35 -20.74
N ARG A 107 3.31 -7.86 -20.76
CA ARG A 107 3.65 -6.73 -21.63
C ARG A 107 3.58 -7.21 -23.07
N ALA A 108 2.93 -6.40 -23.91
CA ALA A 108 3.09 -6.51 -25.35
C ALA A 108 4.50 -6.08 -25.75
#